data_AF-A0A644ZLZ5-F1
#
_entry.id   AF-A0A644ZLZ5-F1
#
_cell.length_a   1.000
_cell.length_b   1.000
_cell.length_c   1.000
_cell.angle_alpha   90.00
_cell.angle_beta   90.00
_cell.angle_gamma   90.00
#
_symmetry.space_group_name_H-M   'P 1'
#
loop_
_entity.id
_entity.type
_entity.pdbx_description
1 polymer ?
#
loop_
_entity_poly.entity_id
_entity_poly.type
_entity_poly.pdbx_seq_one_letter_code
_entity_poly.pdbx_strand_id
1 'polypeptide(L)' 'MTGERGPDHDKTFLAEVLLNGMVIGAGGGHSKKEAEQSAARSALEKLQKA' A
#
# COMPACT_ATOMS: atom_id res chain seq x y z
N MET A 1 5.90 2.42 4.06
CA MET A 1 6.34 1.19 3.36
C MET A 1 6.57 0.11 4.42
N THR A 2 6.02 -1.07 4.23
CA THR A 2 5.95 -2.11 5.29
C THR A 2 6.75 -3.36 4.99
N GLY A 3 7.15 -3.56 3.74
CA GLY A 3 8.07 -4.63 3.37
C GLY A 3 8.21 -4.80 1.87
N GLU A 4 8.98 -5.81 1.51
CA GLU A 4 9.13 -6.29 0.14
C GLU A 4 9.25 -7.82 0.16
N ARG A 5 8.79 -8.48 -0.90
CA ARG A 5 8.81 -9.94 -1.06
C ARG A 5 9.03 -10.34 -2.52
N GLY A 6 9.49 -11.57 -2.75
CA GLY A 6 9.74 -12.10 -4.10
C GLY A 6 11.21 -11.95 -4.54
N PRO A 7 11.58 -12.63 -5.64
CA PRO A 7 12.94 -12.56 -6.19
C PRO A 7 13.22 -11.18 -6.78
N ASP A 8 14.50 -10.82 -6.96
CA ASP A 8 14.88 -9.46 -7.37
C ASP A 8 14.25 -9.00 -8.71
N HIS A 9 14.01 -9.93 -9.63
CA HIS A 9 13.38 -9.65 -10.93
C HIS A 9 11.84 -9.62 -10.88
N ASP A 10 11.23 -10.01 -9.76
CA ASP A 10 9.78 -9.99 -9.54
C ASP A 10 9.47 -9.58 -8.09
N LYS A 11 10.14 -8.50 -7.67
CA LYS A 11 9.99 -7.97 -6.32
C LYS A 11 8.67 -7.24 -6.21
N THR A 12 7.90 -7.60 -5.20
CA THR A 12 6.68 -6.90 -4.78
C THR A 12 7.00 -6.03 -3.57
N PHE A 13 6.73 -4.74 -3.67
CA PHE A 13 6.77 -3.79 -2.57
C PHE A 13 5.42 -3.68 -1.89
N LEU A 14 5.41 -3.50 -0.58
CA LEU A 14 4.21 -3.38 0.25
C LEU A 14 4.19 -2.02 0.97
N ALA A 15 3.03 -1.38 0.98
CA ALA A 15 2.80 -0.10 1.65
C ALA A 15 1.46 -0.08 2.38
N GLU A 16 1.41 0.71 3.45
CA GLU A 16 0.23 0.96 4.27
C GLU A 16 0.06 2.47 4.47
N VAL A 17 -1.19 2.91 4.57
CA VAL A 17 -1.59 4.27 4.93
C VAL A 17 -2.16 4.25 6.33
N LEU A 18 -1.59 5.07 7.21
CA LEU A 18 -2.05 5.22 8.58
C LEU A 18 -2.80 6.54 8.74
N LEU A 19 -3.92 6.51 9.46
CA LEU A 19 -4.64 7.68 9.94
C LEU A 19 -4.81 7.53 11.45
N ASN A 20 -4.28 8.48 12.21
CA ASN A 20 -4.29 8.44 13.68
C ASN A 20 -3.73 7.12 14.26
N GLY A 21 -2.67 6.59 13.64
CA GLY A 21 -2.05 5.33 14.05
C GLY A 21 -2.79 4.06 13.61
N MET A 22 -3.96 4.17 12.97
CA MET A 22 -4.70 3.03 12.44
C MET A 22 -4.45 2.86 10.94
N VAL A 23 -4.23 1.63 10.49
CA VAL A 23 -4.12 1.31 9.06
C VAL A 23 -5.49 1.46 8.40
N ILE A 24 -5.59 2.41 7.47
CA ILE A 24 -6.81 2.67 6.70
C ILE A 24 -6.71 2.23 5.24
N GLY A 25 -5.51 1.94 4.74
CA GLY A 25 -5.32 1.35 3.41
C GLY A 25 -4.02 0.58 3.33
N ALA A 26 -4.00 -0.45 2.48
CA ALA A 26 -2.82 -1.26 2.21
C ALA A 26 -2.75 -1.55 0.71
N GLY A 27 -1.54 -1.70 0.19
CA GLY A 27 -1.33 -1.91 -1.24
C GLY A 27 0.04 -2.46 -1.55
N GLY A 28 0.14 -3.13 -2.70
CA GLY A 28 1.40 -3.62 -3.23
C GLY A 28 1.58 -3.28 -4.70
N GLY A 29 2.82 -3.41 -5.18
CA GLY A 29 3.18 -3.17 -6.57
C GLY A 29 4.63 -3.56 -6.87
N HIS A 30 5.00 -3.59 -8.15
CA HIS A 30 6.35 -3.91 -8.61
C HIS A 30 7.34 -2.74 -8.44
N SER A 31 6.84 -1.59 -7.98
CA SER A 31 7.65 -0.46 -7.51
C SER A 31 7.11 0.11 -6.21
N LYS A 32 7.95 0.81 -5.45
CA LYS A 32 7.52 1.53 -4.24
C LYS A 32 6.37 2.49 -4.53
N LYS A 33 6.48 3.24 -5.64
CA LYS A 33 5.46 4.20 -6.10
C LYS A 33 4.12 3.51 -6.36
N GLU A 34 4.14 2.35 -7.01
CA GLU A 34 2.92 1.60 -7.28
C GLU A 34 2.27 1.08 -6.00
N ALA A 35 3.07 0.55 -5.06
CA ALA A 35 2.58 0.10 -3.76
C ALA A 35 1.93 1.25 -2.96
N GLU A 36 2.55 2.43 -2.95
CA GLU A 36 2.01 3.63 -2.30
C GLU A 36 0.71 4.10 -2.94
N GLN A 37 0.64 4.16 -4.27
CA GLN A 37 -0.58 4.54 -4.99
C GLN A 37 -1.72 3.55 -4.75
N SER A 38 -1.40 2.25 -4.73
CA SER A 38 -2.35 1.18 -4.41
C SER A 38 -2.89 1.32 -2.98
N ALA A 39 -2.02 1.56 -2.00
CA ALA A 39 -2.40 1.76 -0.61
C ALA A 39 -3.24 3.03 -0.41
N ALA A 40 -2.90 4.13 -1.09
CA ALA A 40 -3.66 5.38 -1.07
C ALA A 40 -5.05 5.22 -1.71
N ARG A 41 -5.17 4.50 -2.83
CA ARG A 41 -6.46 4.18 -3.44
C ARG A 41 -7.35 3.38 -2.48
N SER A 42 -6.80 2.34 -1.87
CA SER A 42 -7.51 1.52 -0.87
C SER A 42 -7.99 2.38 0.33
N ALA A 43 -7.15 3.31 0.82
CA ALA A 43 -7.51 4.21 1.89
C ALA A 43 -8.66 5.18 1.51
N LEU A 44 -8.60 5.76 0.30
CA LEU A 44 -9.64 6.66 -0.20
C LEU A 44 -10.98 5.93 -0.37
N GLU A 45 -10.98 4.72 -0.93
CA GLU A 45 -12.19 3.90 -1.06
C GLU A 45 -12.81 3.58 0.31
N LYS A 46 -11.99 3.34 1.34
CA LYS A 46 -12.46 3.10 2.71
C LYS A 46 -13.08 4.35 3.33
N LEU A 47 -12.49 5.52 3.11
CA LEU A 47 -13.00 6.80 3.61
C LEU A 47 -14.28 7.26 2.91
N GLN A 48 -14.46 6.93 1.63
CA GLN A 48 -15.66 7.29 0.86
C GLN A 48 -16.89 6.42 1.19
N LYS A 49 -16.69 5.23 1.77
CA LYS A 49 -17.78 4.33 2.20
C LYS A 49 -18.22 4.56 3.65
N ALA A 50 -17.57 5.48 4.37
CA ALA A 50 -17.86 5.84 5.76
C ALA A 50 -18.78 7.06 5.83
#